data_AF-A0A382WHR4-F1
#
_entry.id   AF-A0A382WHR4-F1
#
_cell.length_a   1.000
_cell.length_b   1.000
_cell.length_c   1.000
_cell.angle_alpha   90.00
_cell.angle_beta   90.00
_cell.angle_gamma   90.00
#
_symmetry.space_group_name_H-M   'P 1'
#
loop_
_entity.id
_entity.type
_entity.pdbx_description
1 polymer ?
#
loop_
_entity_poly.entity_id
_entity_poly.type
_entity_poly.pdbx_seq_one_letter_code
_entity_poly.pdbx_strand_id
1 'polypeptide(L)'
;GKPDWVQVAIPTVAVGLTYLLLWAAFPPNGMPEAACVFLLPAAVWFYQKPSYRSVALAFFIAGYFMHLAIFFWLRNVSSLALYLGVPLPSIYLMTWFLLARWAIPRCLVGNSLAKRLAVMVLLSAAWTCIEWLRCQFIYGFPWLPLSASQWQCPAILQVAPWTGAWAISFFLIFFNLAIASYVHHLLVRRKQMERGTPFSLCPDFYVAFALFAGLFAIFIASRPEPGRREPMMQIGFVQPYLKHKWQPNTAKDHIVQLRESTLKVGLKSPDLVLWPE
;
A
#
# COMPACT_ATOMS: atom_id res chain seq x y z
N GLY A 1 -7.50 -35.05 13.73
CA GLY A 1 -6.90 -33.70 13.69
C GLY A 1 -6.16 -33.52 12.38
N LYS A 2 -6.04 -32.29 11.87
CA LYS A 2 -5.18 -32.04 10.69
C LYS A 2 -3.71 -32.32 11.07
N PRO A 3 -2.88 -32.87 10.17
CA PRO A 3 -1.46 -33.11 10.43
C PRO A 3 -0.75 -31.83 10.88
N ASP A 4 0.25 -31.94 11.77
CA ASP A 4 0.97 -30.78 12.32
C ASP A 4 1.59 -29.89 11.24
N TRP A 5 2.08 -30.47 10.14
CA TRP A 5 2.61 -29.72 9.01
C TRP A 5 1.56 -28.86 8.30
N VAL A 6 0.28 -29.28 8.28
CA VAL A 6 -0.82 -28.49 7.70
C VAL A 6 -1.12 -27.26 8.55
N GLN A 7 -0.95 -27.38 9.87
CA GLN A 7 -1.15 -26.26 10.81
C GLN A 7 -0.07 -25.17 10.64
N VAL A 8 1.11 -25.52 10.12
CA VAL A 8 2.21 -24.58 9.84
C VAL A 8 2.18 -24.09 8.38
N ALA A 9 1.84 -24.96 7.43
CA ALA A 9 1.84 -24.62 6.01
C ALA A 9 0.77 -23.57 5.64
N ILE A 10 -0.45 -23.68 6.19
CA ILE A 10 -1.54 -22.73 5.87
C ILE A 10 -1.20 -21.30 6.30
N PRO A 11 -0.80 -21.02 7.56
CA PRO A 11 -0.35 -19.68 7.97
C PRO A 11 0.80 -19.17 7.11
N THR A 12 1.79 -20.02 6.83
CA THR A 12 2.99 -19.64 6.07
C THR A 12 2.64 -19.21 4.66
N VAL A 13 1.82 -20.00 3.96
CA VAL A 13 1.37 -19.68 2.59
C VAL A 13 0.49 -18.44 2.58
N ALA A 14 -0.50 -18.34 3.48
CA ALA A 14 -1.41 -17.21 3.53
C ALA A 14 -0.67 -15.88 3.82
N VAL A 15 0.17 -15.87 4.84
CA VAL A 15 0.92 -14.67 5.24
C VAL A 15 2.02 -14.36 4.23
N GLY A 16 2.73 -15.37 3.75
CA GLY A 16 3.76 -15.23 2.72
C GLY A 16 3.21 -14.62 1.42
N LEU A 17 2.09 -15.13 0.91
CA LEU A 17 1.44 -14.57 -0.28
C LEU A 17 0.91 -13.15 -0.04
N THR A 18 0.37 -12.87 1.15
CA THR A 18 -0.13 -11.53 1.51
C THR A 18 0.99 -10.50 1.43
N TYR A 19 2.15 -10.80 2.03
CA TYR A 19 3.31 -9.89 2.00
C TYR A 19 4.03 -9.88 0.65
N LEU A 20 4.04 -10.99 -0.10
CA LEU A 20 4.60 -11.04 -1.45
C LEU A 20 3.81 -10.12 -2.40
N LEU A 21 2.48 -10.19 -2.36
CA LEU A 21 1.61 -9.30 -3.15
C LEU A 21 1.78 -7.84 -2.74
N LEU A 22 1.88 -7.57 -1.42
CA LEU A 22 2.12 -6.21 -0.94
C LEU A 22 3.51 -5.68 -1.36
N TRP A 23 4.54 -6.52 -1.32
CA TRP A 23 5.88 -6.19 -1.81
C TRP A 23 5.89 -5.93 -3.33
N ALA A 24 5.20 -6.77 -4.11
CA ALA A 24 5.06 -6.61 -5.55
C ALA A 24 4.32 -5.32 -5.94
N ALA A 25 3.44 -4.82 -5.07
CA ALA A 25 2.69 -3.58 -5.30
C ALA A 25 3.54 -2.32 -5.17
N PHE A 26 4.70 -2.38 -4.52
CA PHE A 26 5.58 -1.23 -4.34
C PHE A 26 6.72 -1.20 -5.36
N PRO A 27 7.25 0.01 -5.69
CA PRO A 27 8.47 0.12 -6.49
C PRO A 27 9.62 -0.72 -5.90
N PRO A 28 10.44 -1.37 -6.74
CA PRO A 28 10.52 -1.25 -8.20
C PRO A 28 9.65 -2.25 -8.99
N ASN A 29 8.78 -3.03 -8.33
CA ASN A 29 8.15 -4.22 -8.93
C ASN A 29 7.03 -3.92 -9.95
N GLY A 30 6.43 -2.72 -9.93
CA GLY A 30 5.52 -2.25 -10.97
C GLY A 30 4.20 -3.01 -11.10
N MET A 31 3.69 -3.64 -10.02
CA MET A 31 2.41 -4.36 -10.02
C MET A 31 1.37 -3.72 -9.08
N PRO A 32 0.88 -2.50 -9.37
CA PRO A 32 -0.05 -1.80 -8.48
C PRO A 32 -1.36 -2.57 -8.22
N GLU A 33 -1.78 -3.45 -9.13
CA GLU A 33 -2.96 -4.30 -9.00
C GLU A 33 -2.83 -5.33 -7.88
N ALA A 34 -1.60 -5.71 -7.50
CA ALA A 34 -1.37 -6.62 -6.39
C ALA A 34 -1.90 -6.04 -5.07
N ALA A 35 -1.88 -4.71 -4.90
CA ALA A 35 -2.49 -4.04 -3.75
C ALA A 35 -4.03 -4.15 -3.72
N CYS A 36 -4.70 -4.47 -4.82
CA CYS A 36 -6.15 -4.69 -4.84
C CYS A 36 -6.56 -6.09 -4.33
N VAL A 37 -5.61 -7.03 -4.23
CA VAL A 37 -5.88 -8.43 -3.88
C VAL A 37 -4.97 -9.00 -2.79
N PHE A 38 -4.01 -8.22 -2.26
CA PHE A 38 -3.03 -8.72 -1.30
C PHE A 38 -3.65 -9.31 -0.02
N LEU A 39 -4.82 -8.84 0.42
CA LEU A 39 -5.46 -9.34 1.65
C LEU A 39 -6.21 -10.66 1.45
N LEU A 40 -6.45 -11.11 0.22
CA LEU A 40 -7.25 -12.31 -0.03
C LEU A 40 -6.68 -13.56 0.67
N PRO A 41 -5.38 -13.87 0.60
CA PRO A 41 -4.82 -15.04 1.27
C PRO A 41 -5.00 -14.97 2.79
N ALA A 42 -4.75 -13.80 3.41
CA ALA A 42 -4.96 -13.58 4.84
C ALA A 42 -6.44 -13.73 5.24
N ALA A 43 -7.36 -13.16 4.46
CA ALA A 43 -8.79 -13.23 4.74
C ALA A 43 -9.30 -14.69 4.71
N VAL A 44 -8.86 -15.48 3.72
CA VAL A 44 -9.16 -16.92 3.63
C VAL A 44 -8.70 -17.66 4.88
N TRP A 45 -7.50 -17.36 5.38
CA TRP A 45 -7.00 -17.95 6.61
C TRP A 45 -7.81 -17.51 7.83
N PHE A 46 -8.19 -16.23 7.92
CA PHE A 46 -8.97 -15.73 9.06
C PHE A 46 -10.34 -16.36 9.20
N TYR A 47 -11.03 -16.73 8.10
CA TYR A 47 -12.29 -17.49 8.17
C TYR A 47 -12.16 -18.81 8.94
N GLN A 48 -10.96 -19.42 8.99
CA GLN A 48 -10.67 -20.63 9.77
C GLN A 48 -10.45 -20.35 11.26
N LYS A 49 -10.58 -19.09 11.69
CA LYS A 49 -10.43 -18.63 13.08
C LYS A 49 -9.08 -19.05 13.73
N PRO A 50 -7.91 -18.73 13.14
CA PRO A 50 -6.60 -19.07 13.72
C PRO A 50 -6.37 -18.43 15.11
N SER A 51 -5.46 -18.94 15.92
CA SER A 51 -5.17 -18.33 17.23
C SER A 51 -4.54 -16.94 17.09
N TYR A 52 -4.80 -16.03 18.02
CA TYR A 52 -4.21 -14.69 18.01
C TYR A 52 -2.67 -14.73 18.08
N ARG A 53 -2.11 -15.70 18.83
CA ARG A 53 -0.66 -15.92 18.89
C ARG A 53 -0.06 -16.27 17.53
N SER A 54 -0.73 -17.14 16.77
CA SER A 54 -0.29 -17.52 15.42
C SER A 54 -0.34 -16.34 14.45
N VAL A 55 -1.42 -15.54 14.51
CA VAL A 55 -1.54 -14.32 13.69
C VAL A 55 -0.45 -13.31 14.06
N ALA A 56 -0.25 -13.02 15.34
CA ALA A 56 0.77 -12.09 15.79
C ALA A 56 2.17 -12.51 15.32
N LEU A 57 2.56 -13.75 15.59
CA LEU A 57 3.90 -14.25 15.25
C LEU A 57 4.13 -14.28 13.73
N ALA A 58 3.19 -14.83 12.97
CA ALA A 58 3.36 -14.96 11.53
C ALA A 58 3.41 -13.60 10.81
N PHE A 59 2.51 -12.66 11.15
CA PHE A 59 2.51 -11.34 10.53
C PHE A 59 3.68 -10.47 10.99
N PHE A 60 4.12 -10.60 12.25
CA PHE A 60 5.33 -9.91 12.70
C PHE A 60 6.57 -10.39 11.95
N ILE A 61 6.81 -11.71 11.88
CA ILE A 61 7.99 -12.29 11.22
C ILE A 61 7.98 -11.99 9.72
N ALA A 62 6.87 -12.25 9.03
CA ALA A 62 6.80 -12.01 7.59
C ALA A 62 6.84 -10.51 7.26
N GLY A 63 6.19 -9.67 8.08
CA GLY A 63 6.29 -8.22 7.98
C GLY A 63 7.72 -7.75 8.16
N TYR A 64 8.46 -8.31 9.12
CA TYR A 64 9.87 -7.98 9.34
C TYR A 64 10.71 -8.25 8.09
N PHE A 65 10.61 -9.45 7.50
CA PHE A 65 11.38 -9.80 6.29
C PHE A 65 10.98 -8.97 5.07
N MET A 66 9.68 -8.71 4.88
CA MET A 66 9.21 -7.87 3.78
C MET A 66 9.75 -6.44 3.90
N HIS A 67 9.64 -5.83 5.08
CA HIS A 67 10.17 -4.49 5.31
C HIS A 67 11.71 -4.46 5.26
N LEU A 68 12.39 -5.53 5.69
CA LEU A 68 13.83 -5.66 5.50
C LEU A 68 14.21 -5.65 4.02
N ALA A 69 13.45 -6.35 3.16
CA ALA A 69 13.67 -6.35 1.72
C ALA A 69 13.41 -4.97 1.10
N ILE A 70 12.31 -4.30 1.48
CA ILE A 70 11.97 -2.95 1.01
C ILE A 70 13.03 -1.93 1.46
N PHE A 71 13.42 -1.96 2.73
CA PHE A 71 14.34 -1.00 3.33
C PHE A 71 15.80 -1.43 3.22
N PHE A 72 16.11 -2.49 2.47
CA PHE A 72 17.49 -3.00 2.36
C PHE A 72 18.48 -1.94 1.89
N TRP A 73 18.01 -0.92 1.16
CA TRP A 73 18.82 0.23 0.76
C TRP A 73 19.36 1.07 1.94
N LEU A 74 18.66 1.10 3.08
CA LEU A 74 19.09 1.80 4.30
C LEU A 74 20.40 1.23 4.88
N ARG A 75 20.83 0.03 4.49
CA ARG A 75 22.14 -0.52 4.87
C ARG A 75 23.29 0.41 4.48
N ASN A 76 23.11 1.21 3.42
CA ASN A 76 24.11 2.16 2.93
C ASN A 76 24.14 3.46 3.76
N VAL A 77 23.11 3.71 4.57
CA VAL A 77 22.99 4.89 5.44
C VAL A 77 23.37 4.51 6.87
N SER A 78 22.70 3.50 7.42
CA SER A 78 22.96 2.96 8.76
C SER A 78 22.34 1.58 8.90
N SER A 79 23.18 0.55 9.05
CA SER A 79 22.73 -0.81 9.37
C SER A 79 21.93 -0.85 10.68
N LEU A 80 22.27 -0.01 11.66
CA LEU A 80 21.54 0.08 12.92
C LEU A 80 20.12 0.62 12.69
N ALA A 81 19.97 1.67 11.89
CA ALA A 81 18.66 2.22 11.55
C ALA A 81 17.79 1.21 10.77
N LEU A 82 18.41 0.38 9.91
CA LEU A 82 17.70 -0.68 9.22
C LEU A 82 17.12 -1.71 10.20
N TYR A 83 17.96 -2.33 11.04
CA TYR A 83 17.51 -3.43 11.90
C TYR A 83 16.59 -2.97 13.03
N LEU A 84 16.75 -1.74 13.54
CA LEU A 84 15.88 -1.17 14.58
C LEU A 84 14.61 -0.51 14.01
N GLY A 85 14.65 -0.01 12.78
CA GLY A 85 13.51 0.65 12.13
C GLY A 85 12.48 -0.32 11.56
N VAL A 86 12.91 -1.46 11.03
CA VAL A 86 12.05 -2.48 10.39
C VAL A 86 10.98 -3.13 11.31
N PRO A 87 11.23 -3.39 12.61
CA PRO A 87 10.22 -3.91 13.53
C PRO A 87 8.99 -3.00 13.65
N LEU A 88 9.17 -1.68 13.59
CA LEU A 88 8.12 -0.70 13.83
C LEU A 88 6.94 -0.80 12.82
N PRO A 89 7.14 -0.70 11.49
CA PRO A 89 6.05 -0.89 10.52
C PRO A 89 5.47 -2.31 10.56
N SER A 90 6.25 -3.32 10.96
CA SER A 90 5.77 -4.68 11.13
C SER A 90 4.77 -4.81 12.29
N ILE A 91 5.04 -4.14 13.42
CA ILE A 91 4.11 -4.07 14.57
C ILE A 91 2.82 -3.33 14.21
N TYR A 92 2.93 -2.22 13.48
CA TYR A 92 1.76 -1.47 13.02
C TYR A 92 0.84 -2.34 12.15
N LEU A 93 1.39 -3.00 11.13
CA LEU A 93 0.60 -3.90 10.28
C LEU A 93 0.04 -5.10 11.05
N MET A 94 0.85 -5.73 11.92
CA MET A 94 0.42 -6.83 12.78
C MET A 94 -0.81 -6.42 13.61
N THR A 95 -0.82 -5.22 14.17
CA THR A 95 -1.95 -4.69 14.96
C THR A 95 -3.23 -4.65 14.15
N TRP A 96 -3.16 -4.21 12.89
CA TRP A 96 -4.31 -4.26 11.98
C TRP A 96 -4.76 -5.70 11.70
N PHE A 97 -3.83 -6.63 11.46
CA PHE A 97 -4.16 -8.04 11.21
C PHE A 97 -4.81 -8.73 12.41
N LEU A 98 -4.47 -8.35 13.64
CA LEU A 98 -5.15 -8.83 14.85
C LEU A 98 -6.60 -8.35 14.91
N LEU A 99 -6.85 -7.08 14.55
CA LEU A 99 -8.20 -6.53 14.43
C LEU A 99 -8.99 -7.22 13.31
N ALA A 100 -8.39 -7.40 12.13
CA ALA A 100 -9.00 -8.08 10.99
C ALA A 100 -9.36 -9.53 11.33
N ARG A 101 -8.46 -10.25 12.02
CA ARG A 101 -8.71 -11.59 12.54
C ARG A 101 -9.92 -11.62 13.48
N TRP A 102 -10.13 -10.59 14.30
CA TRP A 102 -11.31 -10.50 15.16
C TRP A 102 -12.59 -10.24 14.36
N ALA A 103 -12.55 -9.31 13.41
CA ALA A 103 -13.73 -8.80 12.72
C ALA A 103 -14.23 -9.72 11.59
N ILE A 104 -13.34 -10.22 10.73
CA ILE A 104 -13.69 -10.96 9.49
C ILE A 104 -14.59 -12.17 9.77
N PRO A 105 -14.24 -13.08 10.70
CA PRO A 105 -15.02 -14.31 10.90
C PRO A 105 -16.37 -14.07 11.57
N ARG A 106 -16.55 -12.92 12.23
CA ARG A 106 -17.76 -12.58 12.98
C ARG A 106 -18.77 -11.82 12.15
N CYS A 107 -18.30 -11.09 11.13
CA CYS A 107 -19.10 -10.07 10.49
C CYS A 107 -19.27 -10.28 8.99
N LEU A 108 -18.36 -11.00 8.32
CA LEU A 108 -18.50 -11.30 6.87
C LEU A 108 -19.30 -12.59 6.58
N VAL A 109 -19.55 -13.42 7.60
CA VAL A 109 -20.29 -14.68 7.44
C VAL A 109 -21.67 -14.56 8.07
N GLY A 110 -22.74 -14.78 7.29
CA GLY A 110 -24.11 -14.91 7.80
C GLY A 110 -24.79 -13.65 8.36
N ASN A 111 -24.20 -12.46 8.17
CA ASN A 111 -24.74 -11.20 8.69
C ASN A 111 -25.44 -10.35 7.60
N SER A 112 -26.24 -9.37 8.02
CA SER A 112 -26.88 -8.39 7.13
C SER A 112 -25.87 -7.55 6.34
N LEU A 113 -26.29 -7.01 5.19
CA LEU A 113 -25.44 -6.17 4.34
C LEU A 113 -24.88 -4.97 5.11
N ALA A 114 -25.71 -4.27 5.87
CA ALA A 114 -25.31 -3.11 6.67
C ALA A 114 -24.18 -3.46 7.65
N LYS A 115 -24.25 -4.61 8.32
CA LYS A 115 -23.21 -5.05 9.26
C LYS A 115 -21.91 -5.44 8.54
N ARG A 116 -21.99 -6.05 7.35
CA ARG A 116 -20.81 -6.33 6.51
C ARG A 116 -20.11 -5.04 6.09
N LEU A 117 -20.87 -4.09 5.53
CA LEU A 117 -20.35 -2.80 5.09
C LEU A 117 -19.77 -1.99 6.25
N ALA A 118 -20.45 -1.93 7.40
CA ALA A 118 -19.95 -1.24 8.59
C ALA A 118 -18.57 -1.78 9.04
N VAL A 119 -18.37 -3.09 8.99
CA VAL A 119 -17.08 -3.70 9.34
C VAL A 119 -16.02 -3.48 8.27
N MET A 120 -16.39 -3.52 6.99
CA MET A 120 -15.46 -3.15 5.91
C MET A 120 -14.97 -1.72 6.06
N VAL A 121 -15.89 -0.78 6.35
CA VAL A 121 -15.57 0.62 6.65
C VAL A 121 -14.69 0.73 7.89
N LEU A 122 -15.02 0.03 8.98
CA LEU A 122 -14.22 0.03 10.21
C LEU A 122 -12.78 -0.44 9.95
N LEU A 123 -12.59 -1.55 9.25
CA LEU A 123 -11.26 -2.09 8.95
C LEU A 123 -10.48 -1.18 8.00
N SER A 124 -11.15 -0.58 7.03
CA SER A 124 -10.52 0.36 6.08
C SER A 124 -10.11 1.66 6.76
N ALA A 125 -10.97 2.18 7.66
CA ALA A 125 -10.64 3.32 8.50
C ALA A 125 -9.50 2.99 9.46
N ALA A 126 -9.53 1.80 10.11
CA ALA A 126 -8.46 1.38 11.01
C ALA A 126 -7.10 1.27 10.31
N TRP A 127 -7.05 0.75 9.07
CA TRP A 127 -5.81 0.73 8.28
C TRP A 127 -5.28 2.14 8.07
N THR A 128 -6.16 3.03 7.60
CA THR A 128 -5.83 4.43 7.29
C THR A 128 -5.36 5.18 8.53
N CYS A 129 -6.02 4.98 9.67
CA CYS A 129 -5.61 5.56 10.96
C CYS A 129 -4.24 5.03 11.41
N ILE A 130 -3.98 3.73 11.26
CA ILE A 130 -2.67 3.14 11.60
C ILE A 130 -1.56 3.72 10.71
N GLU A 131 -1.81 3.85 9.40
CA GLU A 131 -0.85 4.49 8.51
C GLU A 131 -0.62 5.95 8.87
N TRP A 132 -1.69 6.71 9.14
CA TRP A 132 -1.60 8.11 9.51
C TRP A 132 -0.85 8.29 10.83
N LEU A 133 -1.16 7.49 11.86
CA LEU A 133 -0.47 7.51 13.16
C LEU A 133 1.02 7.21 13.00
N ARG A 134 1.38 6.25 12.14
CA ARG A 134 2.78 5.93 11.81
C ARG A 134 3.53 7.15 11.24
N CYS A 135 2.84 8.12 10.65
CA CYS A 135 3.43 9.36 10.13
C CYS A 135 3.57 10.47 11.17
N GLN A 136 2.89 10.42 12.32
CA GLN A 136 2.86 11.53 13.30
C GLN A 136 3.90 11.42 14.43
N PHE A 137 4.49 10.24 14.67
CA PHE A 137 5.39 10.05 15.80
C PHE A 137 6.78 10.72 15.59
N ILE A 138 7.48 11.01 16.69
CA ILE A 138 8.85 11.59 16.70
C ILE A 138 9.84 10.71 15.90
N TYR A 139 9.58 9.40 15.84
CA TYR A 139 10.29 8.42 15.01
C TYR A 139 9.40 7.88 13.88
N GLY A 140 8.42 8.66 13.44
CA GLY A 140 7.47 8.30 12.41
C GLY A 140 8.21 7.90 11.14
N PHE A 141 7.83 6.76 10.57
CA PHE A 141 8.43 6.25 9.35
C PHE A 141 7.33 6.12 8.29
N PRO A 142 6.97 7.24 7.63
CA PRO A 142 5.85 7.33 6.69
C PRO A 142 6.14 6.65 5.35
N TRP A 143 7.05 5.67 5.33
CA TRP A 143 7.53 5.07 4.10
C TRP A 143 6.52 4.05 3.55
N LEU A 144 6.21 4.19 2.26
CA LEU A 144 5.30 3.34 1.50
C LEU A 144 3.97 3.07 2.22
N PRO A 145 3.11 4.10 2.42
CA PRO A 145 1.69 3.84 2.67
C PRO A 145 1.12 3.05 1.49
N LEU A 146 0.04 2.29 1.73
CA LEU A 146 -0.59 1.45 0.71
C LEU A 146 -0.96 2.25 -0.55
N SER A 147 -1.39 3.50 -0.39
CA SER A 147 -1.64 4.43 -1.49
C SER A 147 -0.45 4.66 -2.43
N ALA A 148 0.78 4.58 -1.94
CA ALA A 148 1.99 4.71 -2.77
C ALA A 148 2.14 3.56 -3.78
N SER A 149 1.47 2.42 -3.56
CA SER A 149 1.40 1.35 -4.57
C SER A 149 0.71 1.82 -5.85
N GLN A 150 -0.17 2.83 -5.78
CA GLN A 150 -0.99 3.29 -6.92
C GLN A 150 -0.32 4.38 -7.75
N TRP A 151 0.99 4.59 -7.62
CA TRP A 151 1.73 5.65 -8.30
C TRP A 151 1.64 5.59 -9.85
N GLN A 152 1.33 4.42 -10.43
CA GLN A 152 1.10 4.23 -11.88
C GLN A 152 -0.38 4.08 -12.24
N CYS A 153 -1.31 4.33 -11.31
CA CYS A 153 -2.74 4.17 -11.52
C CYS A 153 -3.45 5.54 -11.57
N PRO A 154 -3.37 6.30 -12.68
CA PRO A 154 -4.05 7.58 -12.83
C PRO A 154 -5.52 7.53 -12.40
N ALA A 155 -6.24 6.47 -12.79
CA ALA A 155 -7.66 6.31 -12.46
C ALA A 155 -7.97 6.42 -10.95
N ILE A 156 -7.07 5.94 -10.10
CA ILE A 156 -7.22 6.00 -8.64
C ILE A 156 -6.58 7.29 -8.10
N LEU A 157 -5.48 7.76 -8.70
CA LEU A 157 -4.78 8.97 -8.26
C LEU A 157 -5.60 10.26 -8.46
N GLN A 158 -6.57 10.30 -9.38
CA GLN A 158 -7.32 11.53 -9.64
C GLN A 158 -8.12 12.05 -8.46
N VAL A 159 -8.41 11.22 -7.45
CA VAL A 159 -9.09 11.71 -6.24
C VAL A 159 -8.14 12.28 -5.19
N ALA A 160 -6.83 12.01 -5.31
CA ALA A 160 -5.82 12.46 -4.35
C ALA A 160 -5.82 13.98 -4.10
N PRO A 161 -6.08 14.87 -5.08
CA PRO A 161 -6.15 16.32 -4.82
C PRO A 161 -7.24 16.72 -3.81
N TRP A 162 -8.35 15.97 -3.72
CA TRP A 162 -9.45 16.29 -2.80
C TRP A 162 -9.36 15.54 -1.48
N THR A 163 -8.90 14.29 -1.54
CA THR A 163 -8.95 13.38 -0.37
C THR A 163 -7.60 13.07 0.25
N GLY A 164 -6.51 13.46 -0.42
CA GLY A 164 -5.17 12.99 -0.13
C GLY A 164 -5.00 11.49 -0.39
N ALA A 165 -3.81 10.99 -0.02
CA ALA A 165 -3.42 9.59 -0.20
C ALA A 165 -4.21 8.63 0.71
N TRP A 166 -4.78 9.12 1.80
CA TRP A 166 -5.48 8.33 2.81
C TRP A 166 -6.74 7.65 2.29
N ALA A 167 -7.53 8.35 1.47
CA ALA A 167 -8.73 7.75 0.88
C ALA A 167 -8.39 6.66 -0.14
N ILE A 168 -7.22 6.72 -0.78
CA ILE A 168 -6.74 5.66 -1.66
C ILE A 168 -6.43 4.40 -0.85
N SER A 169 -5.69 4.53 0.26
CA SER A 169 -5.45 3.40 1.18
C SER A 169 -6.78 2.82 1.71
N PHE A 170 -7.70 3.68 2.13
CA PHE A 170 -9.04 3.27 2.57
C PHE A 170 -9.77 2.46 1.49
N PHE A 171 -9.83 2.99 0.26
CA PHE A 171 -10.50 2.36 -0.87
C PHE A 171 -9.90 0.99 -1.17
N LEU A 172 -8.57 0.87 -1.19
CA LEU A 172 -7.89 -0.40 -1.48
C LEU A 172 -8.23 -1.47 -0.45
N ILE A 173 -8.24 -1.13 0.85
CA ILE A 173 -8.62 -2.08 1.90
C ILE A 173 -10.10 -2.46 1.79
N PHE A 174 -10.97 -1.48 1.55
CA PHE A 174 -12.39 -1.73 1.35
C PHE A 174 -12.64 -2.69 0.17
N PHE A 175 -11.97 -2.43 -0.95
CA PHE A 175 -12.06 -3.25 -2.16
C PHE A 175 -11.55 -4.67 -1.95
N ASN A 176 -10.40 -4.83 -1.28
CA ASN A 176 -9.87 -6.14 -0.89
C ASN A 176 -10.87 -6.94 -0.04
N LEU A 177 -11.49 -6.30 0.96
CA LEU A 177 -12.46 -6.95 1.85
C LEU A 177 -13.75 -7.34 1.11
N ALA A 178 -14.21 -6.51 0.18
CA ALA A 178 -15.35 -6.82 -0.68
C ALA A 178 -15.07 -8.03 -1.58
N ILE A 179 -13.88 -8.10 -2.20
CA ILE A 179 -13.46 -9.29 -2.96
C ILE A 179 -13.36 -10.51 -2.04
N ALA A 180 -12.77 -10.37 -0.85
CA ALA A 180 -12.66 -11.47 0.11
C ALA A 180 -14.03 -12.02 0.55
N SER A 181 -15.02 -11.13 0.72
CA SER A 181 -16.40 -11.54 1.02
C SER A 181 -17.05 -12.26 -0.16
N TYR A 182 -16.86 -11.75 -1.38
CA TYR A 182 -17.33 -12.39 -2.61
C TYR A 182 -16.72 -13.78 -2.84
N VAL A 183 -15.40 -13.92 -2.70
CA VAL A 183 -14.70 -15.21 -2.85
C VAL A 183 -15.16 -16.21 -1.80
N HIS A 184 -15.29 -15.80 -0.54
CA HIS A 184 -15.82 -16.68 0.51
C HIS A 184 -17.25 -17.14 0.20
N HIS A 185 -18.09 -16.23 -0.28
CA HIS A 185 -19.44 -16.56 -0.73
C HIS A 185 -19.43 -17.60 -1.86
N LEU A 186 -18.61 -17.38 -2.88
CA LEU A 186 -18.49 -18.25 -4.07
C LEU A 186 -18.01 -19.66 -3.70
N LEU A 187 -17.01 -19.78 -2.83
CA LEU A 187 -16.36 -21.06 -2.53
C LEU A 187 -17.06 -21.87 -1.43
N VAL A 188 -17.58 -21.20 -0.41
CA VAL A 188 -18.14 -21.86 0.79
C VAL A 188 -19.66 -21.84 0.77
N ARG A 189 -20.28 -20.68 0.58
CA ARG A 189 -21.72 -20.53 0.72
C ARG A 189 -22.47 -21.17 -0.45
N ARG A 190 -21.99 -21.04 -1.69
CA ARG A 190 -22.62 -21.72 -2.85
C ARG A 190 -22.60 -23.24 -2.74
N LYS A 191 -21.56 -23.82 -2.13
CA LYS A 191 -21.50 -25.28 -1.89
C LYS A 191 -22.50 -25.75 -0.83
N GLN A 192 -22.94 -24.84 0.05
CA GLN A 192 -23.89 -25.10 1.13
C GLN A 192 -25.33 -24.71 0.77
N MET A 193 -25.56 -24.00 -0.34
CA MET A 193 -26.90 -23.68 -0.83
C MET A 193 -27.47 -24.85 -1.63
N GLU A 194 -28.76 -25.10 -1.46
CA GLU A 194 -29.50 -26.06 -2.27
C GLU A 194 -29.46 -25.67 -3.77
N ARG A 195 -29.35 -26.68 -4.64
CA ARG A 195 -29.34 -26.52 -6.10
C ARG A 195 -30.62 -25.79 -6.53
N GLY A 196 -30.51 -24.51 -6.90
CA GLY A 196 -31.66 -23.78 -7.48
C GLY A 196 -31.72 -22.27 -7.27
N THR A 197 -30.84 -21.65 -6.49
CA THR A 197 -30.78 -20.18 -6.38
C THR A 197 -29.71 -19.61 -7.32
N PRO A 198 -30.08 -19.09 -8.51
CA PRO A 198 -29.12 -18.79 -9.57
C PRO A 198 -28.36 -17.47 -9.35
N PHE A 199 -28.78 -16.64 -8.38
CA PHE A 199 -28.20 -15.33 -8.14
C PHE A 199 -28.13 -15.01 -6.65
N SER A 200 -27.19 -15.63 -5.93
CA SER A 200 -26.75 -15.06 -4.66
C SER A 200 -25.71 -13.98 -4.95
N LEU A 201 -26.23 -12.79 -5.29
CA LEU A 201 -25.46 -11.56 -5.47
C LEU A 201 -24.76 -11.24 -4.14
N CYS A 202 -23.50 -10.80 -4.17
CA CYS A 202 -22.82 -10.17 -3.03
C CYS A 202 -22.92 -8.65 -3.19
N PRO A 203 -23.92 -7.97 -2.57
CA PRO A 203 -24.15 -6.55 -2.78
C PRO A 203 -22.94 -5.70 -2.38
N ASP A 204 -22.17 -6.15 -1.39
CA ASP A 204 -20.92 -5.51 -0.95
C ASP A 204 -19.85 -5.44 -2.06
N PHE A 205 -19.74 -6.48 -2.91
CA PHE A 205 -18.86 -6.43 -4.07
C PHE A 205 -19.35 -5.41 -5.11
N TYR A 206 -20.67 -5.33 -5.35
CA TYR A 206 -21.23 -4.34 -6.27
C TYR A 206 -21.04 -2.91 -5.77
N VAL A 207 -21.13 -2.67 -4.45
CA VAL A 207 -20.80 -1.36 -3.85
C VAL A 207 -19.33 -1.01 -4.10
N ALA A 208 -18.41 -1.95 -3.85
CA ALA A 208 -16.99 -1.73 -4.09
C ALA A 208 -16.66 -1.48 -5.57
N PHE A 209 -17.33 -2.22 -6.47
CA PHE A 209 -17.20 -2.04 -7.91
C PHE A 209 -17.79 -0.70 -8.38
N ALA A 210 -18.93 -0.27 -7.84
CA ALA A 210 -19.52 1.04 -8.12
C ALA A 210 -18.60 2.19 -7.68
N LEU A 211 -17.94 2.05 -6.52
CA LEU A 211 -16.92 3.01 -6.08
C LEU A 211 -15.74 3.06 -7.07
N PHE A 212 -15.22 1.89 -7.47
CA PHE A 212 -14.14 1.83 -8.47
C PHE A 212 -14.55 2.46 -9.81
N ALA A 213 -15.76 2.17 -10.28
CA ALA A 213 -16.31 2.77 -11.50
C ALA A 213 -16.47 4.29 -11.36
N GLY A 214 -16.85 4.79 -10.18
CA GLY A 214 -16.90 6.21 -9.88
C GLY A 214 -15.53 6.89 -9.95
N LEU A 215 -14.48 6.27 -9.38
CA LEU A 215 -13.09 6.75 -9.50
C LEU A 215 -12.67 6.81 -10.98
N PHE A 216 -12.98 5.76 -11.73
CA PHE A 216 -12.69 5.72 -13.16
C PHE A 216 -13.45 6.78 -13.95
N ALA A 217 -14.72 7.04 -13.64
CA ALA A 217 -15.52 8.08 -14.26
C ALA A 217 -14.94 9.48 -14.01
N ILE A 218 -14.48 9.75 -12.78
CA ILE A 218 -13.77 10.99 -12.44
C ILE A 218 -12.51 11.12 -13.30
N PHE A 219 -11.76 10.03 -13.49
CA PHE A 219 -10.58 10.05 -14.35
C PHE A 219 -10.88 10.32 -15.83
N ILE A 220 -12.00 9.85 -16.35
CA ILE A 220 -12.43 10.21 -17.71
C ILE A 220 -12.82 11.69 -17.77
N ALA A 221 -13.54 12.19 -16.75
CA ALA A 221 -14.02 13.57 -16.69
C ALA A 221 -12.91 14.60 -16.43
N SER A 222 -11.83 14.23 -15.75
CA SER A 222 -10.72 15.12 -15.39
C SER A 222 -9.57 15.11 -16.40
N ARG A 223 -9.75 14.49 -17.57
CA ARG A 223 -8.71 14.50 -18.61
C ARG A 223 -8.51 15.92 -19.14
N PRO A 224 -7.25 16.37 -19.29
CA PRO A 224 -6.98 17.64 -19.94
C PRO A 224 -7.55 17.62 -21.37
N GLU A 225 -8.10 18.75 -21.81
CA GLU A 225 -8.58 18.91 -23.19
C GLU A 225 -7.42 18.69 -24.17
N PRO A 226 -7.58 17.80 -25.16
CA PRO A 226 -6.57 17.60 -26.19
C PRO A 226 -6.29 18.92 -26.91
N GLY A 227 -5.05 19.40 -26.84
CA GLY A 227 -4.59 20.60 -27.55
C GLY A 227 -4.55 21.88 -26.72
N ARG A 228 -5.09 21.89 -25.49
CA ARG A 228 -4.86 23.01 -24.56
C ARG A 228 -3.40 22.99 -24.11
N ARG A 229 -2.61 23.91 -24.65
CA ARG A 229 -1.22 24.14 -24.23
C ARG A 229 -1.17 25.40 -23.39
N GLU A 230 -0.66 25.28 -22.19
CA GLU A 230 -0.35 26.44 -21.35
C GLU A 230 1.13 26.76 -21.51
N PRO A 231 1.53 28.05 -21.58
CA PRO A 231 2.94 28.42 -21.63
C PRO A 231 3.65 27.87 -20.40
N MET A 232 4.65 27.02 -20.61
CA MET A 232 5.44 26.41 -19.54
C MET A 232 6.77 27.15 -19.39
N MET A 233 7.18 27.34 -18.13
CA MET A 233 8.52 27.83 -17.78
C MET A 233 9.57 26.77 -18.12
N GLN A 234 10.69 27.18 -18.70
CA GLN A 234 11.83 26.30 -18.93
C GLN A 234 12.70 26.25 -17.67
N ILE A 235 12.69 25.11 -16.97
CA ILE A 235 13.44 24.91 -15.72
C ILE A 235 14.69 24.07 -15.98
N GLY A 236 15.85 24.56 -15.54
CA GLY A 236 17.13 23.85 -15.56
C GLY A 236 17.44 23.21 -14.21
N PHE A 237 17.59 21.89 -14.17
CA PHE A 237 18.02 21.16 -12.97
C PHE A 237 19.54 20.93 -12.99
N VAL A 238 20.22 21.31 -11.91
CA VAL A 238 21.65 21.04 -11.72
C VAL A 238 21.80 19.80 -10.83
N GLN A 239 22.48 18.77 -11.32
CA GLN A 239 22.76 17.55 -10.54
C GLN A 239 24.27 17.29 -10.50
N PRO A 240 25.01 18.02 -9.64
CA PRO A 240 26.45 17.83 -9.50
C PRO A 240 26.71 16.53 -8.74
N TYR A 241 27.60 15.70 -9.24
CA TYR A 241 27.98 14.46 -8.58
C TYR A 241 29.04 14.71 -7.49
N LEU A 242 28.65 15.41 -6.44
CA LEU A 242 29.55 15.81 -5.34
C LEU A 242 29.94 14.60 -4.50
N LYS A 243 31.16 14.11 -4.69
CA LYS A 243 31.75 13.08 -3.83
C LYS A 243 32.23 13.71 -2.52
N HIS A 244 32.08 12.96 -1.43
CA HIS A 244 32.58 13.34 -0.11
C HIS A 244 32.08 14.71 0.40
N LYS A 245 30.79 15.01 0.19
CA LYS A 245 30.12 16.29 0.53
C LYS A 245 30.49 16.88 1.90
N TRP A 246 30.69 16.03 2.90
CA TRP A 246 30.92 16.43 4.29
C TRP A 246 32.38 16.35 4.76
N GLN A 247 33.34 16.12 3.85
CA GLN A 247 34.76 16.14 4.22
C GLN A 247 35.26 17.58 4.41
N PRO A 248 36.05 17.85 5.47
CA PRO A 248 36.68 19.15 5.64
C PRO A 248 37.46 19.58 4.39
N ASN A 249 37.49 20.89 4.11
CA ASN A 249 38.22 21.51 3.01
C ASN A 249 37.75 21.20 1.57
N THR A 250 36.67 20.45 1.36
CA THR A 250 36.14 20.15 0.01
C THR A 250 35.16 21.19 -0.55
N ALA A 251 34.70 22.13 0.28
CA ALA A 251 33.65 23.08 -0.06
C ALA A 251 33.98 23.97 -1.27
N LYS A 252 35.24 24.40 -1.42
CA LYS A 252 35.67 25.23 -2.56
C LYS A 252 35.52 24.47 -3.88
N ASP A 253 35.95 23.21 -3.92
CA ASP A 253 35.85 22.38 -5.12
C ASP A 253 34.39 22.08 -5.48
N HIS A 254 33.53 21.85 -4.47
CA HIS A 254 32.10 21.67 -4.69
C HIS A 254 31.42 22.92 -5.26
N ILE A 255 31.79 24.11 -4.77
CA ILE A 255 31.29 25.38 -5.32
C ILE A 255 31.71 25.54 -6.79
N VAL A 256 32.96 25.18 -7.14
CA VAL A 256 33.44 25.23 -8.52
C VAL A 256 32.65 24.28 -9.42
N GLN A 257 32.49 23.01 -9.02
CA GLN A 257 31.71 22.03 -9.77
C GLN A 257 30.25 22.45 -9.95
N LEU A 258 29.64 23.00 -8.90
CA LEU A 258 28.27 23.51 -8.94
C LEU A 258 28.15 24.70 -9.91
N ARG A 259 29.11 25.63 -9.88
CA ARG A 259 29.17 26.77 -10.80
C ARG A 259 29.31 26.31 -12.25
N GLU A 260 30.22 25.40 -12.54
CA GLU A 260 30.41 24.86 -13.89
C GLU A 260 29.16 24.15 -14.41
N SER A 261 28.51 23.35 -13.57
CA SER A 261 27.27 22.65 -13.92
C SER A 261 26.12 23.64 -14.17
N THR A 262 26.05 24.70 -13.37
CA THR A 262 25.08 25.80 -13.52
C THR A 262 25.29 26.54 -14.84
N LEU A 263 26.53 26.88 -15.18
CA LEU A 263 26.85 27.54 -16.46
C LEU A 263 26.47 26.67 -17.66
N LYS A 264 26.74 25.36 -17.61
CA LYS A 264 26.33 24.41 -18.66
C LYS A 264 24.82 24.36 -18.85
N VAL A 265 24.06 24.38 -17.75
CA VAL A 265 22.59 24.44 -17.80
C VAL A 265 22.13 25.80 -18.34
N GLY A 266 22.81 26.89 -17.97
CA GLY A 266 22.56 28.25 -18.43
C GLY A 266 22.71 28.44 -19.94
N LEU A 267 23.51 27.61 -20.63
CA LEU A 267 23.63 27.65 -22.09
C LEU A 267 22.30 27.36 -22.83
N LYS A 268 21.34 26.72 -22.16
CA LYS A 268 20.00 26.49 -22.70
C LYS A 268 19.02 27.64 -22.39
N SER A 269 19.49 28.71 -21.76
CA SER A 269 18.70 29.88 -21.36
C SER A 269 17.40 29.52 -20.63
N PRO A 270 17.45 28.69 -19.56
CA PRO A 270 16.26 28.41 -18.76
C PRO A 270 15.80 29.67 -18.00
N ASP A 271 14.51 29.78 -17.74
CA ASP A 271 13.93 30.87 -16.95
C ASP A 271 14.30 30.74 -15.46
N LEU A 272 14.55 29.51 -14.99
CA LEU A 272 14.92 29.21 -13.60
C LEU A 272 15.93 28.06 -13.55
N VAL A 273 16.93 28.19 -12.68
CA VAL A 273 17.89 27.12 -12.39
C VAL A 273 17.73 26.66 -10.94
N LEU A 274 17.61 25.35 -10.73
CA LEU A 274 17.44 24.73 -9.42
C LEU A 274 18.68 23.93 -9.03
N TRP A 275 19.17 24.15 -7.81
CA TRP A 275 20.25 23.38 -7.18
C TRP A 275 19.67 22.33 -6.24
N PRO A 276 20.37 21.19 -6.06
CA PRO A 276 19.98 20.20 -5.06
C PRO A 276 20.39 20.65 -3.66
N GLU A 277 19.86 19.96 -2.66
CA GLU A 277 20.28 20.09 -1.26
C GLU A 277 21.76 19.77 -1.06
#